data_AF-A0A194X570-F1
#
_entry.id   AF-A0A194X570-F1
#
_cell.length_a   1.000
_cell.length_b   1.000
_cell.length_c   1.000
_cell.angle_alpha   90.00
_cell.angle_beta   90.00
_cell.angle_gamma   90.00
#
_symmetry.space_group_name_H-M   'P 1'
#
loop_
_entity.id
_entity.type
_entity.pdbx_description
1 polymer ?
#
loop_
_entity_poly.entity_id
_entity_poly.type
_entity_poly.pdbx_seq_one_letter_code
_entity_poly.pdbx_strand_id
1 'polypeptide(L)'
;MKILEAQSATLTNYEVYQHLTEQKRRYSGTKGRRPGNLETVVKELLDYFHEAPSPLASKPFPYHDGVFKALLERLRPWDFTKAEILMIMNLRPTKPENLNTIVEEMEERFPGDELQWEIVSAIAEVLGKPDGEAERQAMSDEAKEARKEQADRRDDVDMDG
;
A
#
# COMPACT_ATOMS: atom_id res chain seq x y z
N MET A 1 2.14 29.47 -14.14
CA MET A 1 1.27 28.30 -13.87
C MET A 1 0.24 28.72 -12.82
N LYS A 2 -1.04 28.40 -12.99
CA LYS A 2 -2.10 28.63 -11.99
C LYS A 2 -2.85 27.32 -11.76
N ILE A 3 -3.17 27.00 -10.51
CA ILE A 3 -3.95 25.82 -10.15
C ILE A 3 -5.43 26.16 -10.34
N LEU A 4 -6.15 25.36 -11.13
CA LEU A 4 -7.60 25.52 -11.33
C LEU A 4 -8.39 24.76 -10.26
N GLU A 5 -8.00 23.51 -10.01
CA GLU A 5 -8.58 22.64 -9.00
C GLU A 5 -7.44 21.96 -8.24
N ALA A 6 -7.45 22.04 -6.91
CA ALA A 6 -6.41 21.43 -6.08
C ALA A 6 -6.53 19.90 -6.03
N GLN A 7 -7.75 19.37 -6.06
CA GLN A 7 -8.03 17.94 -6.01
C GLN A 7 -9.11 17.59 -7.05
N SER A 8 -8.69 17.07 -8.20
CA SER A 8 -9.60 16.65 -9.27
C SER A 8 -10.04 15.20 -9.14
N ALA A 9 -9.19 14.34 -8.56
CA ALA A 9 -9.46 12.91 -8.41
C ALA A 9 -8.65 12.32 -7.25
N THR A 10 -9.15 11.22 -6.70
CA THR A 10 -8.42 10.33 -5.79
C THR A 10 -7.99 9.09 -6.57
N LEU A 11 -6.73 8.69 -6.45
CA LEU A 11 -6.17 7.53 -7.12
C LEU A 11 -5.73 6.49 -6.09
N THR A 12 -5.96 5.22 -6.41
CA THR A 12 -5.43 4.10 -5.63
C THR A 12 -3.94 3.91 -5.91
N ASN A 13 -3.22 3.31 -4.96
CA ASN A 13 -1.83 2.93 -5.13
C ASN A 13 -1.64 2.03 -6.36
N TYR A 14 -2.61 1.16 -6.64
CA TYR A 14 -2.59 0.30 -7.82
C TYR A 14 -2.63 1.08 -9.14
N GLU A 15 -3.53 2.06 -9.28
CA GLU A 15 -3.60 2.90 -10.49
C GLU A 15 -2.32 3.69 -10.71
N VAL A 16 -1.76 4.25 -9.62
CA VAL A 16 -0.48 4.95 -9.66
C VAL A 16 0.64 3.99 -10.07
N TYR A 17 0.70 2.79 -9.48
CA TYR A 17 1.66 1.76 -9.82
C TYR A 17 1.60 1.35 -11.30
N GLN A 18 0.39 1.11 -11.82
CA GLN A 18 0.19 0.80 -13.24
C GLN A 18 0.66 1.95 -14.13
N HIS A 19 0.31 3.20 -13.77
CA HIS A 19 0.72 4.38 -14.52
C HIS A 19 2.24 4.53 -14.56
N LEU A 20 2.92 4.40 -13.41
CA LEU A 20 4.37 4.52 -13.31
C LEU A 20 5.10 3.38 -14.04
N THR A 21 4.57 2.16 -13.96
CA THR A 21 5.11 1.00 -14.70
C THR A 21 4.99 1.19 -16.21
N GLU A 22 3.84 1.66 -16.68
CA GLU A 22 3.61 1.96 -18.09
C GLU A 22 4.52 3.10 -18.57
N GLN A 23 4.65 4.14 -17.75
CA GLN A 23 5.60 5.21 -18.02
C GLN A 23 7.04 4.65 -18.11
N LYS A 24 7.51 3.86 -17.15
CA LYS A 24 8.86 3.26 -17.21
C LYS A 24 9.08 2.45 -18.49
N ARG A 25 8.06 1.69 -18.93
CA ARG A 25 8.08 0.93 -20.18
C ARG A 25 8.21 1.82 -21.43
N ARG A 26 7.44 2.92 -21.51
CA ARG A 26 7.48 3.83 -22.67
C ARG A 26 8.83 4.51 -22.87
N TYR A 27 9.57 4.76 -21.80
CA TYR A 27 10.83 5.51 -21.84
C TYR A 27 12.08 4.63 -21.78
N SER A 28 11.96 3.31 -21.60
CA SER A 28 13.09 2.39 -21.52
C SER A 28 13.99 2.38 -22.77
N GLY A 29 13.48 2.84 -23.92
CA GLY A 29 14.22 2.98 -25.18
C GLY A 29 14.73 4.37 -25.53
N THR A 30 14.39 5.41 -24.76
CA THR A 30 14.77 6.81 -25.06
C THR A 30 15.73 7.36 -23.99
N LYS A 31 16.96 6.83 -23.98
CA LYS A 31 18.04 7.32 -23.10
C LYS A 31 18.24 8.83 -23.33
N GLY A 32 18.20 9.62 -22.25
CA GLY A 32 18.49 11.06 -22.24
C GLY A 32 17.30 12.02 -22.39
N ARG A 33 16.06 11.52 -22.51
CA ARG A 33 14.87 12.37 -22.65
C ARG A 33 14.11 12.69 -21.36
N ARG A 34 14.53 12.12 -20.21
CA ARG A 34 13.87 12.34 -18.93
C ARG A 34 14.67 13.29 -18.04
N PRO A 35 14.00 14.26 -17.38
CA PRO A 35 14.59 14.98 -16.27
C PRO A 35 15.01 14.00 -15.16
N GLY A 36 16.22 14.15 -14.63
CA GLY A 36 16.77 13.22 -13.63
C GLY A 36 15.92 13.15 -12.34
N ASN A 37 15.33 14.27 -11.92
CA ASN A 37 14.42 14.32 -10.77
C ASN A 37 13.16 13.45 -10.97
N LEU A 38 12.60 13.39 -12.19
CA LEU A 38 11.48 12.51 -12.48
C LEU A 38 11.90 11.03 -12.40
N GLU A 39 13.09 10.71 -12.87
CA GLU A 39 13.62 9.34 -12.80
C GLU A 39 13.79 8.86 -11.36
N THR A 40 14.31 9.72 -10.48
CA THR A 40 14.42 9.45 -9.04
C THR A 40 13.05 9.18 -8.42
N VAL A 41 12.08 10.08 -8.57
CA VAL A 41 10.75 9.93 -7.96
C VAL A 41 10.03 8.68 -8.47
N VAL A 42 10.11 8.39 -9.77
CA VAL A 42 9.50 7.17 -10.34
C VAL A 42 10.14 5.92 -9.77
N LYS A 43 11.47 5.92 -9.60
CA LYS A 43 12.18 4.77 -9.02
C LYS A 43 11.78 4.57 -7.56
N GLU A 44 11.88 5.60 -6.73
CA GLU A 44 11.58 5.53 -5.29
C GLU A 44 10.13 5.10 -5.02
N LEU A 45 9.16 5.61 -5.80
CA LEU A 45 7.76 5.19 -5.66
C LEU A 45 7.53 3.72 -6.05
N LEU A 46 8.22 3.24 -7.09
CA LEU A 46 8.11 1.82 -7.47
C LEU A 46 8.79 0.92 -6.42
N ASP A 47 9.93 1.35 -5.88
CA ASP A 47 10.62 0.65 -4.80
C ASP A 47 9.71 0.56 -3.57
N TYR A 48 9.06 1.67 -3.16
CA TYR A 48 8.05 1.69 -2.09
C TYR A 48 6.89 0.71 -2.33
N PHE A 49 6.36 0.65 -3.56
CA PHE A 49 5.26 -0.29 -3.85
C PHE A 49 5.70 -1.76 -3.84
N HIS A 50 6.99 -2.04 -4.08
CA HIS A 50 7.56 -3.40 -4.08
C HIS A 50 8.13 -3.83 -2.73
N GLU A 51 8.18 -2.93 -1.75
CA GLU A 51 8.62 -3.21 -0.39
C GLU A 51 7.51 -3.89 0.42
N ALA A 52 7.81 -5.04 1.03
CA ALA A 52 6.86 -5.67 1.95
C ALA A 52 6.75 -4.82 3.23
N PRO A 53 5.56 -4.65 3.83
CA PRO A 53 4.33 -5.45 3.62
C PRO A 53 3.33 -4.87 2.59
N SER A 54 3.77 -4.04 1.63
CA SER A 54 2.88 -3.49 0.59
C SER A 54 2.04 -4.58 -0.09
N PRO A 55 0.72 -4.37 -0.27
CA PRO A 55 -0.11 -5.31 -1.03
C PRO A 55 0.37 -5.53 -2.47
N LEU A 56 1.03 -4.53 -3.05
CA LEU A 56 1.57 -4.59 -4.41
C LEU A 56 2.89 -5.38 -4.50
N ALA A 57 3.54 -5.69 -3.37
CA ALA A 57 4.72 -6.55 -3.29
C ALA A 57 4.37 -8.05 -3.22
N SER A 58 3.09 -8.39 -3.01
CA SER A 58 2.65 -9.77 -2.78
C SER A 58 2.85 -10.69 -4.00
N LYS A 59 3.21 -11.95 -3.75
CA LYS A 59 3.39 -12.99 -4.76
C LYS A 59 2.56 -14.23 -4.41
N PRO A 60 1.70 -14.74 -5.32
CA PRO A 60 1.37 -14.18 -6.63
C PRO A 60 0.69 -12.81 -6.54
N PHE A 61 0.88 -11.97 -7.55
CA PHE A 61 0.34 -10.61 -7.59
C PHE A 61 -1.19 -10.64 -7.76
N PRO A 62 -1.99 -10.18 -6.79
CA PRO A 62 -3.43 -10.41 -6.80
C PRO A 62 -4.23 -9.33 -7.56
N TYR A 63 -3.59 -8.22 -7.95
CA TYR A 63 -4.27 -7.08 -8.55
C TYR A 63 -4.35 -7.17 -10.08
N HIS A 64 -5.51 -6.82 -10.63
CA HIS A 64 -5.79 -6.78 -12.07
C HIS A 64 -6.77 -5.64 -12.39
N ASP A 65 -6.95 -5.25 -13.66
CA ASP A 65 -7.78 -4.09 -14.06
C ASP A 65 -9.24 -4.13 -13.57
N GLY A 66 -9.77 -5.31 -13.26
CA GLY A 66 -11.15 -5.51 -12.76
C GLY A 66 -11.26 -5.59 -11.23
N VAL A 67 -10.13 -5.60 -10.51
CA VAL A 67 -10.10 -5.91 -9.07
C VAL A 67 -10.88 -4.88 -8.26
N PHE A 68 -10.81 -3.59 -8.64
CA PHE A 68 -11.52 -2.53 -7.93
C PHE A 68 -13.04 -2.68 -8.07
N LYS A 69 -13.52 -3.03 -9.26
CA LYS A 69 -14.95 -3.32 -9.49
C LYS A 69 -15.39 -4.54 -8.68
N ALA A 70 -14.58 -5.60 -8.67
CA ALA A 70 -14.86 -6.80 -7.88
C ALA A 70 -14.91 -6.48 -6.37
N LEU A 71 -13.99 -5.66 -5.87
CA LEU A 71 -13.95 -5.23 -4.47
C LEU A 71 -15.19 -4.41 -4.12
N LEU A 72 -15.56 -3.44 -4.96
CA LEU A 72 -16.77 -2.65 -4.77
C LEU A 72 -18.01 -3.54 -4.70
N GLU A 73 -18.17 -4.47 -5.64
CA GLU A 73 -19.30 -5.40 -5.68
C GLU A 73 -19.33 -6.31 -4.45
N ARG A 74 -18.17 -6.83 -4.03
CA ARG A 74 -18.04 -7.72 -2.87
C ARG A 74 -18.35 -7.03 -1.55
N LEU A 75 -18.01 -5.74 -1.42
CA LEU A 75 -18.19 -4.96 -0.20
C LEU A 75 -19.54 -4.24 -0.12
N ARG A 76 -20.37 -4.27 -1.18
CA ARG A 76 -21.72 -3.65 -1.20
C ARG A 76 -22.62 -3.95 0.00
N PRO A 77 -22.59 -5.15 0.62
CA PRO A 77 -23.44 -5.43 1.77
C PRO A 77 -23.15 -4.54 2.99
N TRP A 78 -21.95 -3.96 3.05
CA TRP A 78 -21.50 -3.12 4.17
C TRP A 78 -21.36 -1.67 3.70
N ASP A 79 -21.80 -0.75 4.55
CA ASP A 79 -21.81 0.67 4.21
C ASP A 79 -20.42 1.29 4.42
N PHE A 80 -19.54 1.13 3.43
CA PHE A 80 -18.22 1.77 3.40
C PHE A 80 -18.24 3.08 2.62
N THR A 81 -17.55 4.09 3.15
CA THR A 81 -17.32 5.33 2.41
C THR A 81 -16.30 5.13 1.30
N LYS A 82 -16.28 6.04 0.31
CA LYS A 82 -15.29 5.98 -0.78
C LYS A 82 -13.85 6.04 -0.28
N ALA A 83 -13.60 6.80 0.79
CA ALA A 83 -12.27 6.93 1.37
C ALA A 83 -11.84 5.61 2.04
N GLU A 84 -12.76 4.96 2.76
CA GLU A 84 -12.49 3.66 3.38
C GLU A 84 -12.20 2.59 2.34
N ILE A 85 -12.97 2.54 1.25
CA ILE A 85 -12.72 1.60 0.15
C ILE A 85 -11.35 1.85 -0.50
N LEU A 86 -10.97 3.13 -0.69
CA LEU A 86 -9.66 3.49 -1.20
C LEU A 86 -8.55 3.03 -0.25
N MET A 87 -8.73 3.18 1.06
CA MET A 87 -7.76 2.73 2.06
C MET A 87 -7.70 1.20 2.17
N ILE A 88 -8.84 0.51 2.10
CA ILE A 88 -8.90 -0.97 2.03
C ILE A 88 -8.12 -1.47 0.82
N MET A 89 -8.29 -0.81 -0.34
CA MET A 89 -7.56 -1.15 -1.56
C MET A 89 -6.05 -0.91 -1.43
N ASN A 90 -5.64 0.14 -0.73
CA ASN A 90 -4.22 0.51 -0.58
C ASN A 90 -3.48 -0.30 0.50
N LEU A 91 -4.17 -0.65 1.59
CA LEU A 91 -3.57 -1.30 2.76
C LEU A 91 -3.90 -2.80 2.86
N ARG A 92 -4.99 -3.26 2.24
CA ARG A 92 -5.48 -4.64 2.30
C ARG A 92 -5.49 -5.21 3.73
N PRO A 93 -6.45 -4.79 4.58
CA PRO A 93 -6.53 -5.28 5.96
C PRO A 93 -6.75 -6.80 5.99
N THR A 94 -6.04 -7.48 6.90
CA THR A 94 -6.00 -8.95 6.99
C THR A 94 -6.57 -9.49 8.28
N LYS A 95 -6.87 -8.60 9.22
CA LYS A 95 -7.48 -8.88 10.51
C LYS A 95 -8.34 -7.68 10.94
N PRO A 96 -9.31 -7.86 11.84
CA PRO A 96 -10.19 -6.78 12.32
C PRO A 96 -9.43 -5.57 12.87
N GLU A 97 -8.29 -5.79 13.54
CA GLU A 97 -7.49 -4.70 14.10
C GLU A 97 -6.95 -3.77 13.01
N ASN A 98 -6.56 -4.33 11.86
CA ASN A 98 -6.12 -3.54 10.70
C ASN A 98 -7.30 -2.82 10.02
N LEU A 99 -8.51 -3.41 10.06
CA LEU A 99 -9.69 -2.76 9.52
C LEU A 99 -10.14 -1.59 10.42
N ASN A 100 -9.95 -1.71 11.73
CA ASN A 100 -10.27 -0.67 12.71
C ASN A 100 -9.40 0.59 12.56
N THR A 101 -8.22 0.48 11.94
CA THR A 101 -7.40 1.66 11.62
C THR A 101 -7.91 2.43 10.39
N ILE A 102 -8.82 1.82 9.62
CA ILE A 102 -9.40 2.40 8.40
C ILE A 102 -10.80 2.94 8.66
N VAL A 103 -11.60 2.21 9.44
CA VAL A 103 -13.02 2.47 9.67
C VAL A 103 -13.20 3.17 11.01
N GLU A 104 -13.72 4.40 10.99
CA GLU A 104 -14.08 5.11 12.21
C GLU A 104 -15.29 4.45 12.89
N GLU A 105 -15.26 4.40 14.22
CA GLU A 105 -16.33 3.85 15.06
C GLU A 105 -16.74 2.41 14.65
N MET A 106 -15.73 1.58 14.33
CA MET A 106 -15.92 0.24 13.76
C MET A 106 -16.88 -0.65 14.55
N GLU A 107 -16.83 -0.64 15.89
CA GLU A 107 -17.70 -1.47 16.74
C GLU A 107 -19.17 -1.04 16.68
N GLU A 108 -19.44 0.26 16.48
CA GLU A 108 -20.81 0.77 16.35
C GLU A 108 -21.39 0.44 14.97
N ARG A 109 -20.58 0.56 13.91
CA ARG A 109 -21.01 0.30 12.52
C ARG A 109 -21.08 -1.17 12.17
N PHE A 110 -20.15 -1.97 12.68
CA PHE A 110 -20.01 -3.40 12.40
C PHE A 110 -19.85 -4.17 13.73
N PRO A 111 -20.94 -4.29 14.51
CA PRO A 111 -20.88 -4.89 15.84
C PRO A 111 -20.60 -6.39 15.78
N GLY A 112 -19.69 -6.83 16.64
CA GLY A 112 -19.36 -8.24 16.84
C GLY A 112 -18.23 -8.78 15.94
N ASP A 113 -17.31 -9.50 16.57
CA ASP A 113 -16.11 -10.06 15.94
C ASP A 113 -16.41 -10.89 14.69
N GLU A 114 -17.50 -11.68 14.69
CA GLU A 114 -17.86 -12.55 13.56
C GLU A 114 -18.08 -11.75 12.26
N LEU A 115 -18.79 -10.62 12.34
CA LEU A 115 -19.05 -9.74 11.19
C LEU A 115 -17.76 -9.07 10.70
N GLN A 116 -16.91 -8.65 11.62
CA GLN A 116 -15.63 -8.01 11.30
C GLN A 116 -14.68 -9.00 10.60
N TRP A 117 -14.64 -10.25 11.06
CA TRP A 117 -13.91 -11.32 10.38
C TRP A 117 -14.51 -11.68 9.02
N GLU A 118 -15.83 -11.64 8.87
CA GLU A 118 -16.49 -11.84 7.58
C GLU A 118 -16.07 -10.78 6.56
N ILE A 119 -16.04 -9.50 6.95
CA ILE A 119 -15.58 -8.40 6.10
C ILE A 119 -14.13 -8.61 5.68
N VAL A 120 -13.24 -8.89 6.63
CA VAL A 120 -11.82 -9.12 6.34
C VAL A 120 -11.64 -10.31 5.39
N SER A 121 -12.43 -11.37 5.57
CA SER A 121 -12.42 -12.54 4.69
C SER A 121 -12.88 -12.17 3.28
N ALA A 122 -13.93 -11.35 3.15
CA ALA A 122 -14.41 -10.82 1.88
C ALA A 122 -13.35 -9.99 1.13
N ILE A 123 -12.59 -9.18 1.87
CA ILE A 123 -11.48 -8.41 1.30
C ILE A 123 -10.38 -9.35 0.80
N ALA A 124 -10.00 -10.34 1.60
CA ALA A 124 -8.97 -11.31 1.24
C ALA A 124 -9.36 -12.23 0.06
N GLU A 125 -10.65 -12.51 -0.13
CA GLU A 125 -11.16 -13.22 -1.31
C GLU A 125 -10.88 -12.49 -2.61
N VAL A 126 -10.93 -11.15 -2.61
CA VAL A 126 -10.73 -10.32 -3.80
C VAL A 126 -9.27 -9.88 -3.96
N LEU A 127 -8.66 -9.39 -2.88
CA LEU A 127 -7.31 -8.81 -2.90
C LEU A 127 -6.20 -9.83 -2.61
N GLY A 128 -6.58 -11.10 -2.42
CA GLY A 128 -5.68 -12.19 -2.07
C GLY A 128 -5.22 -12.15 -0.61
N LYS A 129 -4.64 -13.26 -0.15
CA LYS A 129 -3.99 -13.34 1.15
C LYS A 129 -2.54 -12.84 1.04
N PRO A 130 -2.02 -12.12 2.05
CA PRO A 130 -0.62 -11.74 2.05
C PRO A 130 0.29 -12.96 2.08
N ASP A 131 1.47 -12.79 1.50
CA ASP A 131 2.56 -13.72 1.70
C ASP A 131 3.13 -13.51 3.11
N GLY A 132 2.63 -14.28 4.07
CA GLY A 132 3.03 -14.19 5.46
C GLY A 132 4.51 -14.56 5.71
N GLU A 133 5.22 -15.16 4.75
CA GLU A 133 6.67 -15.34 4.83
C GLU A 133 7.40 -14.05 4.43
N ALA A 134 6.98 -13.42 3.33
CA ALA A 134 7.53 -12.13 2.89
C ALA A 134 7.31 -11.03 3.94
N GLU A 135 6.14 -10.96 4.58
CA GLU A 135 5.87 -9.99 5.65
C GLU A 135 6.75 -10.22 6.88
N ARG A 136 6.96 -11.48 7.28
CA ARG A 136 7.83 -11.82 8.43
C ARG A 136 9.29 -11.49 8.14
N GLN A 137 9.73 -11.74 6.91
CA GLN A 137 11.09 -11.42 6.50
C GLN A 137 11.31 -9.90 6.47
N ALA A 138 10.36 -9.14 5.92
CA ALA A 138 10.43 -7.67 5.90
C ALA A 138 10.49 -7.07 7.30
N MET A 139 9.61 -7.49 8.21
CA MET A 139 9.68 -7.06 9.61
C MET A 139 11.02 -7.42 10.28
N SER A 140 11.60 -8.58 9.94
CA SER A 140 12.92 -8.95 10.45
C SER A 140 14.04 -8.06 9.90
N ASP A 141 13.95 -7.62 8.65
CA ASP A 141 14.99 -6.83 8.01
C ASP A 141 14.91 -5.36 8.45
N GLU A 142 13.70 -4.79 8.54
CA GLU A 142 13.46 -3.49 9.17
C GLU A 142 13.97 -3.44 10.61
N ALA A 143 13.73 -4.49 11.40
CA ALA A 143 14.22 -4.56 12.77
C ALA A 143 15.75 -4.64 12.86
N LYS A 144 16.43 -5.23 11.88
CA LYS A 144 17.90 -5.25 11.81
C LYS A 144 18.44 -3.88 11.40
N GLU A 145 17.82 -3.22 10.42
CA GLU A 145 18.21 -1.88 9.99
C GLU A 145 18.04 -0.86 11.12
N ALA A 146 16.89 -0.85 11.80
CA ALA A 146 16.65 0.03 12.95
C ALA A 146 17.67 -0.19 14.09
N ARG A 147 18.08 -1.45 14.33
CA ARG A 147 19.14 -1.76 15.32
C ARG A 147 20.51 -1.27 14.87
N LYS A 148 20.82 -1.39 13.58
CA LYS A 148 22.09 -0.91 13.01
C LYS A 148 22.18 0.61 13.07
N GLU A 149 21.12 1.31 12.68
CA GLU A 149 21.06 2.78 12.80
C GLU A 149 21.18 3.25 14.25
N GLN A 150 20.60 2.52 15.21
CA GLN A 150 20.77 2.85 16.63
C GLN A 150 22.18 2.59 17.15
N ALA A 151 22.90 1.60 16.62
CA ALA A 151 24.29 1.34 16.95
C ALA A 151 25.21 2.43 16.37
N ASP A 152 25.06 2.74 15.08
CA ASP A 152 25.84 3.79 14.40
C ASP A 152 25.64 5.17 15.08
N ARG A 153 24.41 5.50 15.51
CA ARG A 153 24.14 6.74 16.27
C ARG A 153 24.74 6.76 17.68
N ARG A 154 24.99 5.61 18.31
CA ARG A 154 25.63 5.56 19.63
C ARG A 154 27.14 5.76 19.50
N ASP A 155 27.74 5.15 18.50
CA ASP A 155 29.19 5.25 18.25
C ASP A 155 29.61 6.68 17.85
N ASP A 156 28.73 7.44 17.16
CA ASP A 156 28.97 8.85 16.84
C ASP A 156 28.91 9.78 18.07
N VAL A 157 28.15 9.43 19.12
CA VAL A 157 28.01 10.26 20.32
C VAL A 157 29.19 10.07 21.29
N ASP A 158 29.79 8.88 21.32
CA ASP A 158 30.93 8.55 22.19
C ASP A 158 32.29 9.02 21.62
N MET A 159 32.36 9.46 20.36
CA MET A 159 33.59 9.98 19.71
C MET A 159 33.81 11.50 19.88
N ASP A 160 32.79 12.24 20.34
CA ASP A 160 32.83 13.71 20.52
C ASP A 160 32.95 14.13 22.02
N GLY A 161 33.18 13.18 22.92
CA GLY A 161 33.27 13.35 24.39
C GLY A 161 34.69 13.38 24.96
#